data_AF-A0A659UJY0-F1
#
_entry.id   AF-A0A659UJY0-F1
#
_cell.length_a   1.000
_cell.length_b   1.000
_cell.length_c   1.000
_cell.angle_alpha   90.00
_cell.angle_beta   90.00
_cell.angle_gamma   90.00
#
_symmetry.space_group_name_H-M   'P 1'
#
loop_
_entity.id
_entity.type
_entity.pdbx_description
1 polymer ?
#
loop_
_entity_poly.entity_id
_entity_poly.type
_entity_poly.pdbx_seq_one_letter_code
_entity_poly.pdbx_strand_id
1 'polypeptide(L)'
;MVPPHCGVWIPGSMEHSNIATANARIFFVYIEPGAAELPDRCCTLSISPLLRELIVELSDSVQDDKARDDLLTRTLLAELQRMPVQQLHLPISAEPRLRRIAEALAQ
;
A
#
# COMPACT_ATOMS: atom_id res chain seq x y z
N MET A 1 -6.02 -10.06 -0.09
CA MET A 1 -6.64 -9.13 -1.07
C MET A 1 -6.54 -7.71 -0.52
N VAL A 2 -6.08 -6.75 -1.33
CA VAL A 2 -5.94 -5.33 -0.93
C VAL A 2 -7.14 -4.56 -1.49
N PRO A 3 -7.91 -3.81 -0.68
CA PRO A 3 -9.04 -3.05 -1.21
C PRO A 3 -8.61 -1.89 -2.11
N PRO A 4 -9.56 -1.32 -2.87
CA PRO A 4 -9.35 -0.05 -3.56
C PRO A 4 -8.85 1.04 -2.60
N HIS A 5 -7.99 1.93 -3.11
CA HIS A 5 -7.42 3.06 -2.35
C HIS A 5 -6.67 2.64 -1.09
N CYS A 6 -6.13 1.42 -1.06
CA CYS A 6 -5.31 0.91 0.02
C CYS A 6 -3.96 0.41 -0.49
N GLY A 7 -2.96 0.42 0.38
CA GLY A 7 -1.64 -0.18 0.17
C GLY A 7 -1.31 -1.14 1.30
N VAL A 8 -0.44 -2.12 1.04
CA VAL A 8 0.09 -3.01 2.08
C VAL A 8 1.45 -2.50 2.49
N TRP A 9 1.59 -2.18 3.78
CA TRP A 9 2.87 -1.91 4.40
C TRP A 9 3.47 -3.22 4.91
N ILE A 10 4.73 -3.46 4.58
CA ILE A 10 5.50 -4.63 5.00
C ILE A 10 6.80 -4.12 5.60
N PRO A 11 7.03 -4.30 6.92
CA PRO A 11 8.29 -3.95 7.54
C PRO A 11 9.48 -4.70 6.90
N GLY A 12 10.67 -4.12 7.01
CA GLY A 12 11.90 -4.75 6.54
C GLY A 12 12.11 -6.16 7.12
N SER A 13 12.76 -7.03 6.33
CA SER A 13 13.09 -8.42 6.71
C SER A 13 11.89 -9.34 6.98
N MET A 14 10.67 -8.93 6.65
CA MET A 14 9.50 -9.79 6.73
C MET A 14 9.33 -10.60 5.44
N GLU A 15 9.32 -11.93 5.55
CA GLU A 15 8.96 -12.81 4.43
C GLU A 15 7.55 -12.49 3.94
N HIS A 16 7.41 -12.33 2.62
CA HIS A 16 6.13 -12.04 1.99
C HIS A 16 6.09 -12.57 0.57
N SER A 17 4.87 -12.78 0.06
CA SER A 17 4.60 -13.08 -1.34
C SER A 17 3.43 -12.22 -1.80
N ASN A 18 3.48 -11.74 -3.04
CA ASN A 18 2.43 -10.93 -3.65
C ASN A 18 1.98 -11.59 -4.94
N ILE A 19 0.66 -11.74 -5.11
CA ILE A 19 0.04 -12.25 -6.32
C ILE A 19 -0.79 -11.11 -6.91
N ALA A 20 -0.46 -10.75 -8.15
CA ALA A 20 -1.14 -9.71 -8.90
C ALA A 20 -2.04 -10.32 -9.97
N THR A 21 -3.18 -9.67 -10.26
CA THR A 21 -3.96 -10.01 -11.45
C THR A 21 -3.22 -9.58 -12.71
N ALA A 22 -3.51 -10.22 -13.85
CA ALA A 22 -2.79 -9.99 -15.11
C ALA A 22 -2.78 -8.52 -15.58
N ASN A 23 -3.82 -7.75 -15.23
CA ASN A 23 -3.97 -6.34 -15.61
C ASN A 23 -3.67 -5.36 -14.46
N ALA A 24 -3.05 -5.83 -13.37
CA ALA A 24 -2.71 -4.97 -12.25
C ALA A 24 -1.58 -4.01 -12.63
N ARG A 25 -1.74 -2.73 -12.26
CA ARG A 25 -0.65 -1.76 -12.20
C ARG A 25 -0.24 -1.62 -10.74
N ILE A 26 1.00 -2.02 -10.44
CA ILE A 26 1.51 -2.04 -9.06
C ILE A 26 2.64 -1.04 -8.95
N PHE A 27 2.63 -0.28 -7.86
CA PHE A 27 3.74 0.55 -7.44
C PHE A 27 4.36 -0.06 -6.19
N PHE A 28 5.68 -0.13 -6.17
CA PHE A 28 6.45 -0.49 -4.99
C PHE A 28 7.16 0.76 -4.49
N VAL A 29 6.91 1.12 -3.24
CA VAL A 29 7.55 2.27 -2.59
C VAL A 29 8.46 1.71 -1.50
N TYR A 30 9.76 1.85 -1.70
CA TYR A 30 10.76 1.44 -0.74
C TYR A 30 11.11 2.61 0.16
N ILE A 31 10.99 2.40 1.47
CA ILE A 31 11.24 3.42 2.49
C ILE A 31 12.44 2.95 3.32
N GLU A 32 13.48 3.77 3.35
CA GLU A 32 14.65 3.52 4.20
C GLU A 32 14.25 3.50 5.68
N PRO A 33 14.82 2.59 6.51
CA PRO A 33 14.59 2.60 7.94
C PRO A 33 14.88 3.97 8.56
N GLY A 34 13.92 4.51 9.31
CA GLY A 34 14.03 5.83 9.95
C GLY A 34 13.66 7.02 9.06
N ALA A 35 13.35 6.82 7.77
CA ALA A 35 12.86 7.90 6.90
C ALA A 35 11.41 8.33 7.23
N ALA A 36 10.63 7.45 7.85
CA ALA A 36 9.28 7.73 8.35
C ALA A 36 8.95 6.81 9.54
N GLU A 37 8.15 7.33 10.47
CA GLU A 37 7.55 6.53 11.54
C GLU A 37 6.37 5.71 10.99
N LEU A 38 6.63 4.44 10.69
CA LEU A 38 5.64 3.50 10.13
C LEU A 38 5.42 2.32 11.09
N PRO A 39 4.28 1.60 10.97
CA PRO A 39 3.99 0.46 11.84
C PRO A 39 5.09 -0.60 11.83
N ASP A 40 5.34 -1.21 12.98
CA ASP A 40 6.29 -2.31 13.18
C ASP A 40 5.78 -3.69 12.70
N ARG A 41 4.55 -3.72 12.19
CA ARG A 41 3.86 -4.91 11.71
C ARG A 41 3.33 -4.69 10.30
N CYS A 42 3.12 -5.79 9.59
CA CYS A 42 2.38 -5.75 8.33
C CYS A 42 0.95 -5.23 8.55
N CYS A 43 0.53 -4.28 7.73
CA CYS A 43 -0.82 -3.73 7.82
C CYS A 43 -1.29 -3.14 6.48
N THR A 44 -2.60 -2.95 6.37
CA THR A 44 -3.17 -2.18 5.26
C THR A 44 -3.28 -0.71 5.65
N LEU A 45 -2.76 0.18 4.81
CA LEU A 45 -2.89 1.63 4.97
C LEU A 45 -3.92 2.15 3.97
N SER A 46 -4.79 3.07 4.40
CA SER A 46 -5.62 3.84 3.48
C SER A 46 -4.74 4.86 2.76
N ILE A 47 -4.80 4.90 1.44
CA ILE A 47 -3.98 5.78 0.62
C ILE A 47 -4.85 6.95 0.16
N SER A 48 -4.46 8.16 0.56
CA SER A 48 -5.13 9.38 0.12
C SER A 48 -4.92 9.63 -1.38
N PRO A 49 -5.81 10.37 -2.06
CA PRO A 49 -5.60 10.76 -3.45
C PRO A 49 -4.28 11.51 -3.66
N LEU A 50 -3.90 12.40 -2.74
CA LEU A 50 -2.62 13.12 -2.80
C LEU A 50 -1.43 12.14 -2.78
N LEU A 51 -1.40 11.21 -1.82
CA LEU A 51 -0.32 10.24 -1.71
C LEU A 51 -0.23 9.35 -2.95
N ARG A 52 -1.38 8.96 -3.51
CA ARG A 52 -1.44 8.22 -4.77
C ARG A 52 -0.77 8.99 -5.91
N GLU A 53 -1.12 10.26 -6.12
CA GLU A 53 -0.53 11.04 -7.22
C GLU A 53 0.97 11.28 -7.00
N LEU A 54 1.41 11.49 -5.76
CA LEU A 54 2.85 11.61 -5.44
C LEU A 54 3.63 10.34 -5.84
N ILE A 55 3.06 9.16 -5.60
CA ILE A 55 3.68 7.88 -5.99
C ILE A 55 3.77 7.77 -7.51
N VAL A 56 2.71 8.13 -8.24
CA VAL A 56 2.67 8.07 -9.71
C VAL A 56 3.65 9.08 -10.32
N GLU A 57 3.69 10.30 -9.81
CA GLU A 57 4.61 11.33 -10.29
C GLU A 57 6.08 10.91 -10.08
N LEU A 58 6.42 10.40 -8.89
CA LEU A 58 7.78 9.95 -8.57
C LEU A 58 8.19 8.69 -9.33
N SER A 59 7.24 7.82 -9.70
CA SER A 59 7.54 6.63 -10.50
C SER A 59 7.81 6.93 -11.97
N ASP A 60 7.18 7.98 -12.50
CA ASP A 60 7.30 8.39 -13.89
C ASP A 60 8.41 9.45 -14.09
N SER A 61 9.13 9.85 -13.02
CA SER A 61 10.19 10.84 -13.10
C SER A 61 11.39 10.32 -13.89
N VAL A 62 11.52 10.79 -15.14
CA VAL A 62 12.71 10.65 -16.00
C VAL A 62 13.50 11.97 -16.05
N GLN A 63 13.09 12.98 -15.28
CA GLN A 63 13.63 14.33 -15.38
C GLN A 63 14.70 14.61 -14.31
N ASP A 64 15.77 15.30 -14.71
CA ASP A 64 16.94 15.62 -13.87
C ASP A 64 16.68 16.82 -12.92
N ASP A 65 15.45 16.99 -12.44
CA ASP A 65 15.09 18.05 -11.48
C ASP A 65 15.07 17.52 -10.05
N LYS A 66 16.28 17.29 -9.53
CA LYS A 66 16.51 16.76 -8.19
C LYS A 66 15.84 17.59 -7.08
N ALA A 67 15.72 18.91 -7.26
CA ALA A 67 15.13 19.77 -6.25
C ALA A 67 13.62 19.51 -6.10
N ARG A 68 12.92 19.31 -7.22
CA ARG A 68 11.51 18.92 -7.23
C ARG A 68 11.32 17.51 -6.65
N ASP A 69 12.13 16.55 -7.07
CA ASP A 69 12.02 15.17 -6.59
C ASP A 69 12.24 15.07 -5.07
N ASP A 70 13.20 15.81 -4.53
CA ASP A 70 13.42 15.93 -3.10
C ASP A 70 12.19 16.50 -2.36
N LEU A 71 11.54 17.51 -2.94
CA LEU A 71 10.32 18.10 -2.37
C LEU A 71 9.16 17.10 -2.36
N LEU A 72 8.93 16.42 -3.48
CA LEU A 72 7.86 15.43 -3.61
C LEU A 72 8.11 14.23 -2.69
N THR A 73 9.36 13.78 -2.58
CA THR A 73 9.75 12.68 -1.67
C THR A 73 9.48 13.03 -0.22
N ARG A 74 9.91 14.23 0.24
CA ARG A 74 9.60 14.70 1.60
C ARG A 74 8.10 14.79 1.85
N THR A 75 7.33 15.24 0.86
CA THR A 75 5.88 15.35 0.95
C THR A 75 5.23 13.96 1.04
N LEU A 76 5.69 13.01 0.22
CA LEU A 76 5.23 11.62 0.24
C LEU A 76 5.45 10.99 1.62
N LEU A 77 6.65 11.15 2.20
CA LEU A 77 6.97 10.60 3.52
C LEU A 77 6.07 11.18 4.61
N ALA A 78 5.89 12.50 4.61
CA ALA A 78 5.04 13.18 5.59
C ALA A 78 3.56 12.76 5.48
N GLU A 79 3.05 12.60 4.26
CA GLU A 79 1.67 12.14 4.04
C GLU A 79 1.50 10.66 4.40
N LEU A 80 2.49 9.82 4.08
CA LEU A 80 2.46 8.39 4.38
C LEU A 80 2.28 8.11 5.89
N GLN A 81 2.97 8.86 6.76
CA GLN A 81 2.83 8.72 8.22
C GLN A 81 1.42 9.02 8.75
N ARG A 82 0.63 9.77 7.99
CA ARG A 82 -0.73 10.18 8.36
C ARG A 82 -1.79 9.19 7.89
N MET A 83 -1.39 8.20 7.09
CA MET A 83 -2.31 7.24 6.51
C MET A 83 -2.84 6.29 7.58
N PRO A 84 -4.15 6.23 7.80
CA PRO A 84 -4.71 5.39 8.85
C PRO A 84 -4.55 3.91 8.49
N VAL A 85 -4.17 3.11 9.49
CA VAL A 85 -4.22 1.66 9.41
C VAL A 85 -5.68 1.23 9.27
N GLN A 86 -6.00 0.58 8.16
CA GLN A 86 -7.33 0.07 7.87
C GLN A 86 -7.56 -1.25 8.58
N GLN A 87 -8.69 -1.34 9.29
CA GLN A 87 -9.20 -2.60 9.78
C GLN A 87 -10.09 -3.22 8.71
N LEU A 88 -9.51 -4.17 7.97
CA LEU A 88 -10.25 -4.92 6.96
C LEU A 88 -11.22 -5.89 7.66
N HIS A 89 -12.40 -5.40 8.02
CA HIS A 89 -13.54 -6.28 8.29
C HIS A 89 -14.11 -6.74 6.95
N LEU A 90 -13.73 -7.95 6.54
CA LEU A 90 -14.48 -8.67 5.52
C LEU A 90 -15.54 -9.49 6.25
N PRO A 91 -16.80 -9.01 6.37
CA PRO A 91 -17.84 -9.80 7.01
C PRO A 91 -18.04 -11.09 6.21
N ILE A 92 -17.69 -12.21 6.83
CA ILE A 92 -17.98 -13.52 6.25
C ILE A 92 -19.49 -13.74 6.40
N SER A 93 -20.16 -13.97 5.28
CA SER A 93 -21.58 -14.27 5.28
C SER A 93 -21.88 -15.48 6.19
N ALA A 94 -22.96 -15.39 6.97
CA ALA A 94 -23.48 -16.52 7.72
C ALA A 94 -24.06 -17.61 6.81
N GLU A 95 -24.34 -17.28 5.54
CA GLU A 95 -24.87 -18.23 4.56
C GLU A 95 -23.80 -19.28 4.19
N PRO A 96 -24.08 -20.59 4.34
CA PRO A 96 -23.07 -21.64 4.21
C PRO A 96 -22.40 -21.76 2.84
N ARG A 97 -23.10 -21.48 1.75
CA ARG A 97 -22.56 -21.55 0.37
C ARG A 97 -21.63 -20.37 0.11
N LEU A 98 -22.02 -19.16 0.54
CA LEU A 98 -21.18 -17.97 0.43
C LEU A 98 -19.92 -18.08 1.30
N ARG A 99 -20.03 -18.69 2.48
CA ARG A 99 -18.88 -18.99 3.34
C ARG A 99 -17.88 -19.93 2.66
N ARG A 100 -18.34 -21.03 2.05
CA ARG A 100 -17.46 -21.94 1.30
C ARG A 100 -16.72 -21.26 0.16
N ILE A 101 -17.39 -20.34 -0.56
CA ILE A 101 -16.76 -19.56 -1.62
C ILE A 101 -15.70 -18.62 -1.03
N ALA A 102 -16.00 -17.91 0.06
CA ALA A 102 -15.06 -17.02 0.73
C ALA A 102 -13.82 -17.77 1.27
N GLU A 103 -14.02 -18.95 1.85
CA GLU A 103 -12.94 -19.83 2.33
C GLU A 103 -12.06 -20.31 1.16
N ALA A 104 -12.67 -20.70 0.03
CA ALA A 104 -11.93 -21.14 -1.16
C ALA A 104 -11.12 -20.02 -1.82
N LEU A 105 -11.55 -18.76 -1.71
CA LEU A 105 -10.81 -17.59 -2.22
C LEU A 105 -9.69 -17.12 -1.29
N ALA A 106 -9.67 -17.59 -0.04
CA ALA A 106 -8.66 -17.25 0.95
C ALA A 106 -7.46 -18.22 0.96
N GLN A 107 -7.53 -19.31 0.20
CA GLN A 107 -6.45 -20.27 -0.06
C GLN A 107 -5.67 -19.88 -1.31
#